data_AF-A0A5C7XKN6-F1
#
_entry.id   AF-A0A5C7XKN6-F1
#
_cell.length_a   1.000
_cell.length_b   1.000
_cell.length_c   1.000
_cell.angle_alpha   90.00
_cell.angle_beta   90.00
_cell.angle_gamma   90.00
#
_symmetry.space_group_name_H-M   'P 1'
#
loop_
_entity.id
_entity.type
_entity.pdbx_description
1 polymer ?
#
loop_
_entity_poly.entity_id
_entity_poly.type
_entity_poly.pdbx_seq_one_letter_code
_entity_poly.pdbx_strand_id
1 'polypeptide(L)'
;EFAPYINDPNTTVVSPHKVFGPQTNDLVLQLRKRGCRRVVLGGMLANMCVESHLRHLLEDGFEVAVAVDAVAGPRHPDWGDGYLAAMINYRYLAHAVLPTADIVTLMAAADGAPR
;
A
#
# COMPACT_ATOMS: atom_id res chain seq x y z
N GLU A 1 -3.75 13.00 17.11
CA GLU A 1 -4.81 12.13 16.60
C GLU A 1 -4.32 10.73 16.26
N PHE A 2 -3.24 10.54 15.48
CA PHE A 2 -2.80 9.20 15.03
C PHE A 2 -2.04 8.32 16.05
N ALA A 3 -1.59 8.89 17.17
CA ALA A 3 -0.80 8.16 18.17
C ALA A 3 -1.42 6.81 18.63
N PRO A 4 -2.75 6.69 18.84
CA PRO A 4 -3.35 5.41 19.21
C PRO A 4 -3.16 4.32 18.15
N TYR A 5 -3.21 4.65 16.86
CA TYR A 5 -3.01 3.69 15.78
C TYR A 5 -1.53 3.31 15.59
N ILE A 6 -0.63 4.28 15.77
CA ILE A 6 0.83 4.05 15.67
C ILE A 6 1.31 3.18 16.83
N ASN A 7 0.77 3.39 18.03
CA ASN A 7 1.16 2.69 19.24
C ASN A 7 0.32 1.43 19.53
N ASP A 8 -0.59 1.05 18.64
CA ASP A 8 -1.34 -0.20 18.77
C ASP A 8 -0.36 -1.39 18.78
N PRO A 9 -0.53 -2.39 19.67
CA PRO A 9 0.38 -3.54 19.74
C PRO A 9 0.46 -4.37 18.46
N ASN A 10 -0.53 -4.27 17.56
CA ASN A 10 -0.54 -4.95 16.28
C ASN A 10 0.08 -4.10 15.15
N THR A 11 0.40 -2.83 15.42
CA THR A 11 1.07 -1.96 14.46
C THR A 11 2.58 -2.21 14.50
N THR A 12 3.17 -2.42 13.31
CA THR A 12 4.62 -2.52 13.15
C THR A 12 5.13 -1.28 12.42
N VAL A 13 5.94 -0.48 13.10
CA VAL A 13 6.63 0.66 12.49
C VAL A 13 7.92 0.16 11.84
N VAL A 14 7.99 0.28 10.51
CA VAL A 14 9.16 -0.07 9.72
C VAL A 14 10.10 1.12 9.61
N SER A 15 11.37 0.85 9.34
CA SER A 15 12.39 1.85 9.06
C SER A 15 11.99 2.67 7.82
N PRO A 16 12.29 3.98 7.79
CA PRO A 16 11.94 4.82 6.66
C PRO A 16 12.68 4.39 5.39
N HIS A 17 12.05 4.58 4.22
CA HIS A 17 12.75 4.46 2.94
C HIS A 17 13.63 5.68 2.66
N LYS A 18 14.71 5.50 1.88
CA LYS A 18 15.65 6.58 1.56
C LYS A 18 15.20 7.49 0.41
N VAL A 19 14.53 6.93 -0.60
CA VAL A 19 14.12 7.66 -1.80
C VAL A 19 12.61 7.54 -2.01
N PHE A 20 12.12 6.39 -2.50
CA PHE A 20 10.68 6.19 -2.75
C PHE A 20 10.18 4.82 -2.30
N GLY A 21 10.97 3.76 -2.54
CA GLY A 21 10.55 2.38 -2.27
C GLY A 21 11.24 1.76 -1.06
N PRO A 22 10.78 0.57 -0.65
CA PRO A 22 11.25 -0.09 0.56
C PRO A 22 12.56 -0.88 0.39
N GLN A 23 13.29 -0.71 -0.73
CA GLN A 23 14.48 -1.51 -1.05
C GLN A 23 15.59 -1.43 0.00
N THR A 24 15.59 -0.37 0.81
CA THR A 24 16.62 -0.11 1.83
C THR A 24 16.05 -0.10 3.25
N ASN A 25 14.84 -0.63 3.47
CA ASN A 25 14.25 -0.72 4.80
C ASN A 25 13.89 -2.17 5.18
N ASP A 26 13.30 -2.35 6.36
CA ASP A 26 12.97 -3.67 6.90
C ASP A 26 11.53 -4.12 6.61
N LEU A 27 10.76 -3.40 5.76
CA LEU A 27 9.34 -3.72 5.50
C LEU A 27 9.14 -5.17 5.04
N VAL A 28 9.86 -5.60 4.00
CA VAL A 28 9.73 -6.94 3.43
C VAL A 28 10.08 -8.00 4.47
N LEU A 29 11.15 -7.78 5.24
CA LEU A 29 11.54 -8.65 6.34
C LEU A 29 10.41 -8.77 7.39
N GLN A 30 9.83 -7.65 7.81
CA GLN A 30 8.74 -7.64 8.79
C GLN A 30 7.49 -8.37 8.28
N LEU A 31 7.13 -8.18 7.00
CA LEU A 31 6.00 -8.86 6.36
C LEU A 31 6.24 -10.38 6.30
N ARG A 32 7.43 -10.81 5.89
CA ARG A 32 7.78 -12.24 5.79
C ARG A 32 7.79 -12.93 7.15
N LYS A 33 8.36 -12.30 8.19
CA LYS A 33 8.33 -12.84 9.56
C LYS A 33 6.92 -13.05 10.10
N ARG A 34 5.92 -12.33 9.58
CA ARG A 34 4.51 -12.45 9.96
C ARG A 34 3.70 -13.34 9.01
N GLY A 35 4.34 -13.97 8.03
CA GLY A 35 3.67 -14.82 7.04
C GLY A 35 2.72 -14.05 6.11
N CYS A 36 2.88 -12.73 6.00
CA CYS A 36 2.05 -11.93 5.10
C CYS A 36 2.36 -12.29 3.64
N ARG A 37 1.31 -12.51 2.85
CA ARG A 37 1.41 -12.77 1.39
C ARG A 37 0.56 -11.81 0.56
N ARG A 38 -0.47 -11.23 1.18
CA ARG A 38 -1.35 -10.21 0.62
C ARG A 38 -1.12 -8.89 1.35
N VAL A 39 -1.04 -7.79 0.61
CA VAL A 39 -0.79 -6.44 1.14
C VAL A 39 -1.84 -5.48 0.59
N VAL A 40 -2.38 -4.63 1.46
CA VAL A 40 -3.18 -3.46 1.06
C VAL A 40 -2.33 -2.22 1.22
N LEU A 41 -2.20 -1.42 0.17
CA LEU A 41 -1.45 -0.17 0.17
C LEU A 41 -2.36 1.05 0.31
N GLY A 42 -1.89 2.01 1.09
CA GLY A 42 -2.46 3.34 1.27
C GLY A 42 -1.35 4.36 1.59
N GLY A 43 -1.70 5.64 1.64
CA GLY A 43 -0.80 6.73 2.03
C GLY A 43 -0.43 7.69 0.90
N MET A 44 0.69 8.39 1.07
CA MET A 44 1.14 9.42 0.13
C MET A 44 2.67 9.38 -0.02
N LEU A 45 3.25 9.68 -1.19
CA LEU A 45 2.61 10.19 -2.42
C LEU A 45 2.29 9.06 -3.41
N ALA A 46 1.08 9.09 -3.99
CA ALA A 46 0.53 8.02 -4.83
C ALA A 46 1.46 7.61 -5.99
N ASN A 47 1.84 8.54 -6.87
CA ASN A 47 2.70 8.27 -8.03
C ASN A 47 4.20 8.14 -7.70
N MET A 48 4.59 8.21 -6.43
CA MET A 48 5.98 8.10 -6.01
C MET A 48 6.15 6.98 -4.99
N CYS A 49 6.08 7.29 -3.69
CA CYS A 49 6.38 6.30 -2.66
C CYS A 49 5.43 5.11 -2.72
N VAL A 50 4.13 5.34 -2.85
CA VAL A 50 3.13 4.25 -2.86
C VAL A 50 3.30 3.38 -4.11
N GLU A 51 3.50 3.96 -5.30
CA GLU A 51 3.78 3.20 -6.52
C GLU A 51 5.11 2.43 -6.45
N SER A 52 6.16 3.02 -5.87
CA SER A 52 7.45 2.36 -5.71
C SER A 52 7.35 1.16 -4.76
N HIS A 53 6.56 1.27 -3.69
CA HIS A 53 6.25 0.15 -2.81
C HIS A 53 5.44 -0.93 -3.54
N LEU A 54 4.41 -0.53 -4.31
CA LEU A 54 3.64 -1.46 -5.14
C LEU A 54 4.56 -2.29 -6.05
N ARG A 55 5.39 -1.63 -6.86
CA ARG A 55 6.31 -2.31 -7.78
C ARG A 55 7.24 -3.27 -7.04
N HIS A 56 7.87 -2.82 -5.96
CA HIS A 56 8.81 -3.68 -5.22
C HIS A 56 8.13 -4.89 -4.56
N LEU A 57 6.95 -4.69 -3.96
CA LEU A 57 6.20 -5.78 -3.35
C LEU A 57 5.72 -6.80 -4.41
N LEU A 58 5.38 -6.35 -5.62
CA LEU A 58 5.09 -7.26 -6.74
C LEU A 58 6.31 -8.06 -7.16
N GLU A 59 7.48 -7.42 -7.30
CA GLU A 59 8.75 -8.11 -7.61
C GLU A 59 9.13 -9.15 -6.55
N ASP A 60 8.85 -8.87 -5.29
CA ASP A 60 9.05 -9.82 -4.20
C ASP A 60 7.96 -10.92 -4.14
N GLY A 61 6.95 -10.89 -5.01
CA GLY A 61 5.91 -11.93 -5.09
C GLY A 61 4.79 -11.79 -4.06
N PHE A 62 4.51 -10.58 -3.57
CA PHE A 62 3.29 -10.29 -2.81
C PHE A 62 2.10 -10.03 -3.74
N GLU A 63 0.91 -10.42 -3.31
CA GLU A 63 -0.34 -9.98 -3.91
C GLU A 63 -0.71 -8.62 -3.33
N VAL A 64 -0.88 -7.61 -4.19
CA VAL A 64 -1.04 -6.22 -3.73
C VAL A 64 -2.35 -5.63 -4.22
N ALA A 65 -3.15 -5.14 -3.27
CA ALA A 65 -4.30 -4.28 -3.52
C ALA A 65 -3.97 -2.83 -3.13
N VAL A 66 -4.57 -1.85 -3.80
CA VAL A 66 -4.45 -0.43 -3.44
C VAL A 66 -5.81 0.14 -3.07
N ALA A 67 -5.88 0.80 -1.91
CA ALA A 67 -7.05 1.52 -1.42
C ALA A 67 -7.11 2.93 -2.05
N VAL A 68 -7.91 3.12 -3.10
CA VAL A 68 -7.86 4.31 -3.98
C VAL A 68 -8.29 5.61 -3.32
N ASP A 69 -9.16 5.53 -2.32
CA ASP A 69 -9.64 6.63 -1.49
C ASP A 69 -8.76 6.86 -0.24
N ALA A 70 -7.80 5.97 0.00
CA ALA A 70 -6.79 6.09 1.05
C ALA A 70 -5.39 6.40 0.49
N VAL A 71 -5.29 6.85 -0.76
CA VAL A 71 -4.04 7.35 -1.37
C VAL A 71 -4.18 8.79 -1.85
N ALA A 72 -3.12 9.57 -1.70
CA ALA A 72 -3.09 10.96 -2.15
C ALA A 72 -1.85 11.24 -3.02
N GLY A 73 -2.06 11.92 -4.14
CA GLY A 73 -1.01 12.34 -5.07
C GLY A 73 -0.87 13.86 -5.13
N PRO A 74 0.31 14.38 -5.52
CA PRO A 74 0.52 15.81 -5.71
C PRO A 74 -0.23 16.30 -6.95
N ARG A 75 -0.66 17.56 -6.94
CA ARG A 75 -1.24 18.25 -8.09
C ARG A 75 -0.43 19.52 -8.34
N HIS A 76 0.26 19.57 -9.48
CA HIS A 76 1.03 20.74 -9.88
C HIS A 76 0.28 21.47 -11.00
N PRO A 77 0.17 22.82 -10.96
CA PRO A 77 -0.57 23.58 -11.97
C PRO A 77 -0.04 23.33 -13.40
N ASP A 78 1.28 23.17 -13.57
CA ASP A 78 1.89 23.01 -14.89
C ASP A 78 2.29 21.57 -15.25
N TRP A 79 2.51 20.70 -14.27
CA TRP A 79 3.07 19.35 -14.51
C TRP A 79 2.01 18.25 -14.44
N GLY A 80 0.81 18.59 -13.97
CA GLY A 80 -0.34 17.71 -13.97
C GLY A 80 -0.68 17.08 -12.62
N ASP A 81 -1.56 16.08 -12.67
CA ASP A 81 -2.13 15.40 -11.52
C ASP A 81 -1.44 14.05 -11.29
N GLY A 82 -0.62 13.99 -10.24
CA GLY A 82 0.07 12.77 -9.83
C GLY A 82 -0.87 11.69 -9.28
N TYR A 83 -2.03 12.05 -8.73
CA TYR A 83 -3.03 11.05 -8.33
C TYR A 83 -3.59 10.34 -9.57
N LEU A 84 -3.96 11.10 -10.61
CA LEU A 84 -4.46 10.51 -11.86
C LEU A 84 -3.41 9.63 -12.55
N ALA A 85 -2.15 10.08 -12.59
CA ALA A 85 -1.04 9.27 -13.11
C ALA A 85 -0.88 7.94 -12.34
N ALA A 86 -0.95 7.99 -11.01
CA ALA A 86 -0.89 6.80 -10.17
C ALA A 86 -2.05 5.84 -10.44
N MET A 87 -3.28 6.34 -10.58
CA MET A 87 -4.46 5.50 -10.85
C MET A 87 -4.34 4.74 -12.16
N ILE A 88 -3.77 5.35 -13.19
CA ILE A 88 -3.49 4.68 -14.47
C ILE A 88 -2.49 3.53 -14.23
N ASN A 89 -1.35 3.83 -13.60
CA ASN A 89 -0.31 2.84 -13.35
C ASN A 89 -0.78 1.68 -12.45
N TYR A 90 -1.53 1.97 -11.39
CA TYR A 90 -2.03 0.95 -10.47
C TYR A 90 -2.93 -0.06 -11.17
N ARG A 91 -3.75 0.37 -12.13
CA ARG A 91 -4.62 -0.55 -12.90
C ARG A 91 -3.86 -1.53 -13.78
N TYR A 92 -2.62 -1.20 -14.16
CA TYR A 92 -1.74 -2.11 -14.90
C TYR A 92 -0.89 -3.00 -14.00
N LEU A 93 -0.66 -2.59 -12.75
CA LEU A 93 0.31 -3.23 -11.85
C LEU A 93 -0.33 -4.02 -10.70
N ALA A 94 -1.30 -3.43 -10.00
CA ALA A 94 -1.89 -4.00 -8.80
C ALA A 94 -2.88 -5.11 -9.15
N HIS A 95 -3.03 -6.07 -8.24
CA HIS A 95 -4.01 -7.15 -8.37
C HIS A 95 -5.44 -6.63 -8.16
N ALA A 96 -5.59 -5.57 -7.35
CA ALA A 96 -6.86 -4.91 -7.12
C ALA A 96 -6.64 -3.41 -6.84
N VAL A 97 -7.56 -2.59 -7.33
CA VAL A 97 -7.57 -1.12 -7.16
C VAL A 97 -9.00 -0.75 -6.77
N LEU A 98 -9.25 -0.64 -5.46
CA LEU A 98 -10.60 -0.64 -4.88
C LEU A 98 -10.78 0.47 -3.84
N PRO A 99 -12.01 0.97 -3.62
CA PRO A 99 -12.36 1.76 -2.44
C PRO A 99 -12.10 1.00 -1.13
N THR A 100 -11.79 1.72 -0.06
CA THR A 100 -11.50 1.15 1.26
C THR A 100 -12.67 0.32 1.78
N ALA A 101 -13.91 0.76 1.56
CA ALA A 101 -15.12 0.05 1.98
C ALA A 101 -15.22 -1.36 1.36
N ASP A 102 -14.88 -1.51 0.08
CA ASP A 102 -14.91 -2.79 -0.62
C ASP A 102 -13.81 -3.72 -0.09
N ILE A 103 -12.62 -3.17 0.17
CA ILE A 103 -11.50 -3.93 0.76
C ILE A 103 -11.89 -4.47 2.14
N VAL A 104 -12.46 -3.63 3.01
CA VAL A 104 -12.90 -4.05 4.35
C VAL A 104 -13.96 -5.14 4.25
N THR A 105 -14.90 -5.00 3.32
CA THR A 105 -15.94 -6.02 3.07
C THR A 105 -15.33 -7.36 2.64
N LEU A 106 -14.35 -7.34 1.73
CA LEU A 106 -13.65 -8.55 1.27
C LEU A 106 -12.82 -9.19 2.38
N MET A 107 -12.15 -8.40 3.23
CA MET A 107 -11.40 -8.91 4.38
C MET A 107 -12.32 -9.62 5.39
N ALA A 108 -13.45 -9.00 5.73
CA ALA A 108 -14.43 -9.60 6.63
C ALA A 108 -15.02 -10.92 6.08
N ALA A 109 -15.26 -10.98 4.76
CA ALA A 109 -15.70 -12.22 4.12
C ALA A 109 -14.63 -13.32 4.14
N ALA A 110 -13.35 -12.95 4.01
CA ALA A 110 -12.23 -13.90 4.01
C ALA A 110 -11.94 -14.48 5.41
N ASP A 111 -12.15 -13.71 6.48
CA ASP A 111 -11.95 -14.18 7.86
C ASP A 111 -12.92 -15.31 8.26
N GLY A 112 -14.04 -15.45 7.54
CA GLY A 112 -15.00 -16.55 7.70
C GLY A 112 -14.71 -17.80 6.86
N ALA A 113 -13.72 -17.76 5.95
CA ALA A 113 -13.36 -18.89 5.10
C ALA A 113 -12.33 -19.82 5.79
N PRO A 114 -12.40 -21.16 5.58
CA PRO A 114 -11.35 -22.04 6.06
C PRO A 114 -10.00 -21.67 5.43
N ARG A 115 -8.96 -21.54 6.27
CA ARG A 115 -7.60 -21.20 5.85
C ARG A 115 -6.93 -22.32 5.07
#